data_AF-A6HPY6-F1
#
_entry.id   AF-A6HPY6-F1
#
_cell.length_a   1.000
_cell.length_b   1.000
_cell.length_c   1.000
_cell.angle_alpha   90.00
_cell.angle_beta   90.00
_cell.angle_gamma   90.00
#
_symmetry.space_group_name_H-M   'P 1'
#
loop_
_entity.id
_entity.type
_entity.pdbx_description
1 polymer ?
#
loop_
_entity_poly.entity_id
_entity_poly.type
_entity_poly.pdbx_seq_one_letter_code
_entity_poly.pdbx_strand_id
1 'polypeptide(L)'
;MNYPRKIGAVGRENYLQKKVVRHELIKYDVEKDEPVRDANGYCIKVPKGEVGLLICKITELTPFFGYAGGKTQTEKKKLRDVFKKGDVYFNSGDLLMIDRENFIYFHDRVGDTFRWKGENVATTEVADIVGLVDFVEEVNVYGVPVPGHEGRIGMASIKMKENYEFNGKKLFQHISEYLPSYSRPRFLRIQDTIEITGTFKHRKVTLMEEGFNPSVIKDTLYFMDDAEKTYVPMTEDIYNAIIDKTLKL
;
A
#
# COMPACT_ATOMS: atom_id res chain seq x y z
N MET A 1 -12.07 -14.47 4.49
CA MET A 1 -12.23 -15.94 4.59
C MET A 1 -10.87 -16.49 5.02
N ASN A 2 -10.63 -16.73 6.32
CA ASN A 2 -9.33 -17.24 6.77
C ASN A 2 -9.19 -18.70 6.33
N TYR A 3 -8.19 -19.02 5.51
CA TYR A 3 -7.87 -20.41 5.23
C TYR A 3 -7.46 -21.09 6.55
N PRO A 4 -8.01 -22.28 6.88
CA PRO A 4 -7.71 -22.91 8.15
C PRO A 4 -6.19 -23.03 8.32
N ARG A 5 -5.67 -22.38 9.39
CA ARG A 5 -4.25 -22.33 9.83
C ARG A 5 -3.32 -21.26 9.24
N LYS A 6 -3.79 -20.32 8.40
CA LYS A 6 -2.96 -19.20 7.92
C LYS A 6 -3.70 -17.86 7.96
N ILE A 7 -3.26 -16.96 8.84
CA ILE A 7 -3.79 -15.60 8.98
C ILE A 7 -3.40 -14.79 7.72
N GLY A 8 -4.33 -13.99 7.21
CA GLY A 8 -4.10 -13.09 6.06
C GLY A 8 -4.13 -13.74 4.67
N ALA A 9 -4.19 -15.07 4.58
CA ALA A 9 -4.28 -15.76 3.30
C ALA A 9 -5.67 -15.57 2.67
N VAL A 10 -5.71 -15.03 1.45
CA VAL A 10 -6.94 -14.81 0.68
C VAL A 10 -7.28 -15.99 -0.24
N GLY A 11 -6.33 -16.90 -0.42
CA GLY A 11 -6.51 -18.10 -1.23
C GLY A 11 -5.30 -19.01 -1.17
N ARG A 12 -5.36 -20.08 -1.95
CA ARG A 12 -4.24 -21.01 -2.14
C ARG A 12 -4.16 -21.38 -3.60
N GLU A 13 -2.98 -21.24 -4.20
CA GLU A 13 -2.75 -21.62 -5.58
C GLU A 13 -2.92 -23.13 -5.73
N ASN A 14 -3.85 -23.53 -6.60
CA ASN A 14 -4.05 -24.91 -6.99
C ASN A 14 -3.46 -25.14 -8.38
N TYR A 15 -2.61 -26.17 -8.50
CA TYR A 15 -1.96 -26.56 -9.74
C TYR A 15 -2.94 -26.77 -10.91
N LEU A 16 -4.12 -27.36 -10.65
CA LEU A 16 -5.14 -27.58 -11.67
C LEU A 16 -5.76 -26.26 -12.15
N GLN A 17 -6.03 -25.33 -11.23
CA GLN A 17 -6.56 -24.01 -11.58
C GLN A 17 -5.54 -23.17 -12.36
N LYS A 18 -4.25 -23.24 -11.99
CA LYS A 18 -3.17 -22.53 -12.70
C LYS A 18 -2.98 -23.00 -14.15
N LYS A 19 -3.30 -24.27 -14.45
CA LYS A 19 -3.29 -24.78 -15.82
C LYS A 19 -4.37 -24.15 -16.70
N VAL A 20 -5.54 -23.86 -16.13
CA VAL A 20 -6.69 -23.25 -16.82
C VAL A 20 -6.53 -21.73 -16.88
N VAL A 21 -6.29 -21.09 -15.74
CA VAL A 21 -6.06 -19.64 -15.62
C VAL A 21 -4.57 -19.41 -15.43
N ARG A 22 -3.88 -19.12 -16.54
CA ARG A 22 -2.44 -18.87 -16.55
C ARG A 22 -2.15 -17.48 -15.99
N HIS A 23 -2.01 -17.39 -14.68
CA HIS A 23 -1.62 -16.18 -13.97
C HIS A 23 -0.17 -16.30 -13.47
N GLU A 24 0.48 -15.15 -13.34
CA GLU A 24 1.86 -15.02 -12.88
C GLU A 24 2.00 -13.76 -12.02
N LEU A 25 3.02 -13.72 -11.17
CA LEU A 25 3.43 -12.52 -10.45
C LEU A 25 4.72 -11.97 -11.07
N ILE A 26 4.72 -10.70 -11.45
CA ILE A 26 5.88 -10.02 -12.04
C ILE A 26 6.37 -8.88 -11.18
N LYS A 27 7.66 -8.56 -11.29
CA LYS A 27 8.28 -7.44 -10.59
C LYS A 27 7.70 -6.13 -11.13
N TYR A 28 7.39 -5.22 -10.23
CA TYR A 28 6.73 -3.96 -10.54
C TYR A 28 7.43 -2.80 -9.83
N ASP A 29 7.67 -1.73 -10.57
CA ASP A 29 8.21 -0.47 -10.06
C ASP A 29 7.05 0.46 -9.71
N VAL A 30 6.82 0.61 -8.40
CA VAL A 30 5.71 1.43 -7.87
C VAL A 30 5.94 2.92 -8.12
N GLU A 31 7.19 3.38 -8.20
CA GLU A 31 7.50 4.81 -8.39
C GLU A 31 7.27 5.24 -9.84
N LYS A 32 7.66 4.38 -10.78
CA LYS A 32 7.47 4.61 -12.22
C LYS A 32 6.11 4.14 -12.73
N ASP A 33 5.34 3.47 -11.89
CA ASP A 33 4.05 2.86 -12.24
C ASP A 33 4.17 1.87 -13.42
N GLU A 34 5.29 1.13 -13.50
CA GLU A 34 5.58 0.23 -14.64
C GLU A 34 6.14 -1.15 -14.23
N PRO A 35 5.87 -2.21 -15.02
CA PRO A 35 6.53 -3.51 -14.82
C PRO A 35 8.03 -3.45 -15.08
N VAL A 36 8.82 -4.13 -14.23
CA VAL A 36 10.27 -4.22 -14.43
C VAL A 36 10.59 -5.26 -15.50
N ARG A 37 11.41 -4.86 -16.47
CA ARG A 37 11.82 -5.69 -17.62
C ARG A 37 13.31 -5.99 -17.61
N ASP A 38 13.69 -7.13 -18.17
CA ASP A 38 15.07 -7.56 -18.35
C ASP A 38 15.74 -6.90 -19.57
N ALA A 39 17.01 -7.23 -19.83
CA ALA A 39 17.76 -6.68 -20.96
C ALA A 39 17.18 -7.05 -22.34
N ASN A 40 16.34 -8.08 -22.42
CA ASN A 40 15.65 -8.49 -23.65
C ASN A 40 14.28 -7.82 -23.79
N GLY A 41 13.87 -7.00 -22.83
CA GLY A 41 12.59 -6.31 -22.80
C GLY A 41 11.43 -7.15 -22.25
N TYR A 42 11.68 -8.29 -21.60
CA TYR A 42 10.63 -9.14 -21.02
C TYR A 42 10.43 -8.85 -19.53
N CYS A 43 9.20 -8.98 -19.04
CA CYS A 43 8.88 -8.81 -17.63
C CYS A 43 9.55 -9.89 -16.76
N ILE A 44 10.05 -9.47 -15.61
CA ILE A 44 10.75 -10.36 -14.66
C ILE A 44 9.72 -10.97 -13.70
N LYS A 45 9.69 -12.31 -13.55
CA LYS A 45 8.86 -12.96 -12.53
C LYS A 45 9.45 -12.75 -11.14
N VAL A 46 8.59 -12.60 -10.13
CA VAL A 46 9.04 -12.62 -8.73
C VAL A 46 9.14 -14.06 -8.21
N PRO A 47 10.14 -14.37 -7.37
CA PRO A 47 10.18 -15.65 -6.67
C PRO A 47 9.08 -15.73 -5.61
N LYS A 48 8.81 -16.96 -5.13
CA LYS A 48 7.87 -17.16 -4.03
C LYS A 48 8.34 -16.46 -2.76
N GLY A 49 7.40 -15.85 -2.03
CA GLY A 49 7.65 -15.03 -0.86
C GLY A 49 7.88 -13.55 -1.19
N GLU A 50 8.05 -13.19 -2.47
CA GLU A 50 8.15 -11.79 -2.89
C GLU A 50 6.83 -11.27 -3.45
N VAL A 51 6.65 -9.97 -3.31
CA VAL A 51 5.48 -9.24 -3.77
C VAL A 51 5.63 -8.95 -5.26
N GLY A 52 4.60 -9.28 -6.05
CA GLY A 52 4.58 -8.99 -7.47
C GLY A 52 3.19 -8.58 -7.95
N LEU A 53 3.16 -7.90 -9.09
CA LEU A 53 1.94 -7.56 -9.79
C LEU A 53 1.31 -8.82 -10.39
N LEU A 54 0.05 -9.07 -10.05
CA LEU A 54 -0.74 -10.13 -10.65
C LEU A 54 -1.08 -9.81 -12.10
N ILE A 55 -0.68 -10.72 -12.98
CA ILE A 55 -1.03 -10.68 -14.39
C ILE A 55 -1.70 -11.98 -14.82
N CYS A 56 -2.70 -11.88 -15.68
CA CYS A 56 -3.45 -13.03 -16.19
C CYS A 56 -3.29 -13.11 -17.70
N LYS A 57 -2.87 -14.26 -18.23
CA LYS A 57 -2.69 -14.40 -19.67
C LYS A 57 -4.04 -14.25 -20.38
N ILE A 58 -4.06 -13.40 -21.40
CA ILE A 58 -5.22 -13.28 -22.29
C ILE A 58 -5.12 -14.41 -23.31
N THR A 59 -6.13 -15.28 -23.31
CA THR A 59 -6.24 -16.42 -24.24
C THR A 59 -7.67 -16.50 -24.77
N GLU A 60 -7.92 -17.39 -25.73
CA GLU A 60 -9.29 -17.66 -26.19
C GLU A 60 -10.19 -18.21 -25.07
N LEU A 61 -9.62 -18.95 -24.11
CA LEU A 61 -10.34 -19.48 -22.94
C LEU A 61 -10.52 -18.43 -21.84
N THR A 62 -9.67 -17.40 -21.79
CA THR A 62 -9.69 -16.30 -20.82
C THR A 62 -9.59 -14.96 -21.54
N PRO A 63 -10.60 -14.59 -22.36
CA PRO A 63 -10.53 -13.38 -23.17
C PRO A 63 -10.75 -12.14 -22.30
N PHE A 64 -10.04 -11.05 -22.65
CA PHE A 64 -10.31 -9.73 -22.12
C PHE A 64 -10.82 -8.83 -23.26
N PHE A 65 -12.14 -8.64 -23.30
CA PHE A 65 -12.81 -7.87 -24.35
C PHE A 65 -12.66 -6.34 -24.21
N GLY A 66 -12.15 -5.89 -23.06
CA GLY A 66 -11.98 -4.47 -22.75
C GLY A 66 -13.11 -3.87 -21.94
N TYR A 67 -12.98 -2.57 -21.64
CA TYR A 67 -14.00 -1.80 -20.94
C TYR A 67 -14.94 -1.12 -21.92
N ALA A 68 -16.21 -0.96 -21.50
CA ALA A 68 -17.23 -0.25 -22.27
C ALA A 68 -16.87 1.22 -22.60
N GLY A 69 -15.94 1.83 -21.84
CA GLY A 69 -15.62 3.27 -21.89
C GLY A 69 -14.40 3.70 -22.72
N GLY A 70 -13.82 2.83 -23.55
CA GLY A 70 -12.86 3.26 -24.58
C GLY A 70 -11.60 2.40 -24.75
N LYS A 71 -11.10 2.36 -25.99
CA LYS A 71 -9.95 1.56 -26.41
C LYS A 71 -8.67 1.90 -25.64
N THR A 72 -8.47 3.17 -25.28
CA THR A 72 -7.27 3.62 -24.57
C THR A 72 -7.14 3.02 -23.17
N GLN A 73 -8.22 2.96 -22.39
CA GLN A 73 -8.21 2.37 -21.05
C GLN A 73 -8.02 0.84 -21.13
N THR A 74 -8.60 0.23 -22.17
CA THR A 74 -8.45 -1.20 -22.45
C THR A 74 -7.01 -1.55 -22.78
N GLU A 75 -6.33 -0.78 -23.63
CA GLU A 75 -4.93 -1.03 -23.98
C GLU A 75 -3.98 -0.78 -22.81
N LYS A 76 -4.25 0.22 -21.94
CA LYS A 76 -3.47 0.41 -20.70
C LYS A 76 -3.47 -0.80 -19.77
N LYS A 77 -4.52 -1.62 -19.80
CA LYS A 77 -4.60 -2.85 -19.01
C LYS A 77 -3.99 -4.07 -19.69
N LYS A 78 -3.51 -3.95 -20.93
CA LYS A 78 -2.82 -5.04 -21.63
C LYS A 78 -1.32 -4.84 -21.57
N LEU A 79 -0.62 -5.81 -21.01
CA LEU A 79 0.83 -5.94 -21.10
C LEU A 79 1.16 -6.84 -22.29
N ARG A 80 2.05 -6.35 -23.16
CA ARG A 80 2.54 -7.08 -24.33
C ARG A 80 3.99 -7.49 -24.11
N ASP A 81 4.39 -8.55 -24.81
CA ASP A 81 5.75 -9.07 -24.80
C ASP A 81 6.25 -9.27 -23.36
N VAL A 82 5.46 -9.98 -22.57
CA VAL A 82 5.68 -10.21 -21.14
C VAL A 82 6.74 -11.26 -20.92
N PHE A 83 6.57 -12.48 -21.44
CA PHE A 83 7.59 -13.53 -21.31
C PHE A 83 8.11 -14.02 -22.65
N LYS A 84 7.41 -13.68 -23.73
CA LYS A 84 7.85 -13.94 -25.10
C LYS A 84 7.19 -12.97 -26.06
N LYS A 85 7.84 -12.73 -27.19
CA LYS A 85 7.28 -11.89 -28.25
C LYS A 85 5.87 -12.35 -28.66
N GLY A 86 4.93 -11.40 -28.70
CA GLY A 86 3.54 -11.56 -29.11
C GLY A 86 2.59 -12.08 -28.04
N ASP A 87 3.06 -12.42 -26.83
CA ASP A 87 2.13 -12.73 -25.75
C ASP A 87 1.46 -11.46 -25.18
N VAL A 88 0.25 -11.64 -24.64
CA VAL A 88 -0.53 -10.55 -24.07
C VAL A 88 -1.12 -11.03 -22.74
N TYR A 89 -0.96 -10.19 -21.73
CA TYR A 89 -1.48 -10.41 -20.38
C TYR A 89 -2.35 -9.23 -19.96
N PHE A 90 -3.36 -9.51 -19.16
CA PHE A 90 -4.17 -8.54 -18.45
C PHE A 90 -3.45 -8.16 -17.16
N ASN A 91 -3.26 -6.86 -16.95
CA ASN A 91 -2.76 -6.26 -15.71
C ASN A 91 -3.94 -6.06 -14.74
N SER A 92 -4.01 -6.85 -13.67
CA SER A 92 -5.10 -6.69 -12.69
C SER A 92 -4.97 -5.38 -11.89
N GLY A 93 -3.74 -4.91 -11.69
CA GLY A 93 -3.40 -3.80 -10.81
C GLY A 93 -3.30 -4.21 -9.34
N ASP A 94 -3.31 -5.51 -9.04
CA ASP A 94 -3.23 -6.02 -7.66
C ASP A 94 -1.82 -6.56 -7.39
N LEU A 95 -1.23 -6.13 -6.27
CA LEU A 95 0.04 -6.62 -5.76
C LEU A 95 -0.24 -7.77 -4.80
N LEU A 96 0.26 -8.95 -5.13
CA LEU A 96 0.09 -10.17 -4.35
C LEU A 96 1.44 -10.76 -3.98
N MET A 97 1.44 -11.62 -2.96
CA MET A 97 2.56 -12.50 -2.62
C MET A 97 2.06 -13.94 -2.56
N ILE A 98 2.84 -14.86 -3.13
CA ILE A 98 2.59 -16.31 -3.01
C ILE A 98 3.70 -16.91 -2.17
N ASP A 99 3.36 -17.49 -1.03
CA ASP A 99 4.34 -18.08 -0.14
C ASP A 99 4.86 -19.44 -0.64
N ARG A 100 5.80 -20.03 0.10
CA ARG A 100 6.40 -21.33 -0.24
C ARG A 100 5.37 -22.48 -0.19
N GLU A 101 4.32 -22.35 0.60
CA GLU A 101 3.24 -23.33 0.77
C GLU A 101 2.05 -23.13 -0.21
N ASN A 102 2.20 -22.16 -1.13
CA ASN A 102 1.24 -21.73 -2.16
C ASN A 102 0.06 -20.91 -1.63
N PHE A 103 0.11 -20.38 -0.41
CA PHE A 103 -0.91 -19.43 0.05
C PHE A 103 -0.71 -18.09 -0.64
N ILE A 104 -1.83 -17.50 -1.05
CA ILE A 104 -1.89 -16.22 -1.74
C ILE A 104 -2.27 -15.15 -0.72
N TYR A 105 -1.52 -14.08 -0.70
CA TYR A 105 -1.71 -12.92 0.17
C TYR A 105 -1.97 -11.71 -0.71
N PHE A 106 -3.10 -11.04 -0.47
CA PHE A 106 -3.35 -9.74 -1.08
C PHE A 106 -2.58 -8.69 -0.30
N HIS A 107 -1.77 -7.91 -1.01
CA HIS A 107 -0.96 -6.90 -0.37
C HIS A 107 -1.61 -5.52 -0.55
N ASP A 108 -1.82 -5.09 -1.79
CA ASP A 108 -2.43 -3.80 -2.11
C ASP A 108 -2.78 -3.71 -3.60
N ARG A 109 -3.24 -2.52 -4.05
CA ARG A 109 -3.32 -2.17 -5.47
C ARG A 109 -2.18 -1.23 -5.88
N VAL A 110 -1.81 -1.35 -7.14
CA VAL A 110 -1.01 -0.36 -7.85
C VAL A 110 -1.71 1.01 -7.76
N GLY A 111 -0.96 2.00 -7.29
CA GLY A 111 -1.45 3.36 -7.01
C GLY A 111 -1.88 3.59 -5.55
N ASP A 112 -2.10 2.52 -4.78
CA ASP A 112 -2.40 2.63 -3.35
C ASP A 112 -1.16 2.44 -2.46
N THR A 113 -0.23 1.58 -2.87
CA THR A 113 1.08 1.36 -2.23
C THR A 113 2.04 2.55 -2.36
N PHE A 114 2.95 2.70 -1.41
CA PHE A 114 4.09 3.62 -1.51
C PHE A 114 5.41 2.94 -1.14
N ARG A 115 6.53 3.55 -1.53
CA ARG A 115 7.89 3.05 -1.23
C ARG A 115 8.55 3.92 -0.17
N TRP A 116 9.12 3.33 0.88
CA TRP A 116 9.87 4.04 1.91
C TRP A 116 11.20 3.36 2.17
N LYS A 117 12.32 4.10 2.09
CA LYS A 117 13.68 3.57 2.31
C LYS A 117 13.99 2.30 1.51
N GLY A 118 13.46 2.21 0.29
CA GLY A 118 13.65 1.06 -0.60
C GLY A 118 12.69 -0.11 -0.38
N GLU A 119 11.81 -0.03 0.61
CA GLU A 119 10.81 -1.05 0.92
C GLU A 119 9.41 -0.66 0.42
N ASN A 120 8.63 -1.62 -0.03
CA ASN A 120 7.24 -1.39 -0.40
C ASN A 120 6.35 -1.45 0.86
N VAL A 121 5.50 -0.45 1.04
CA VAL A 121 4.55 -0.37 2.15
C VAL A 121 3.14 -0.45 1.60
N ALA A 122 2.44 -1.53 1.92
CA ALA A 122 1.03 -1.64 1.59
C ALA A 122 0.17 -0.91 2.60
N THR A 123 -0.68 -0.05 2.07
CA THR A 123 -1.54 0.80 2.88
C THR A 123 -2.62 -0.01 3.58
N THR A 124 -3.16 -1.04 2.92
CA THR A 124 -4.20 -1.92 3.50
C THR A 124 -3.69 -2.72 4.69
N GLU A 125 -2.51 -3.33 4.61
CA GLU A 125 -1.95 -4.10 5.74
C GLU A 125 -1.74 -3.21 6.98
N VAL A 126 -1.17 -2.02 6.77
CA VAL A 126 -0.95 -1.06 7.85
C VAL A 126 -2.29 -0.58 8.42
N ALA A 127 -3.28 -0.31 7.57
CA ALA A 127 -4.63 0.07 7.98
C ALA A 127 -5.30 -1.05 8.79
N ASP A 128 -5.23 -2.29 8.35
CA ASP A 128 -5.81 -3.44 9.04
C ASP A 128 -5.21 -3.58 10.45
N ILE A 129 -3.87 -3.49 10.58
CA ILE A 129 -3.21 -3.57 11.89
C ILE A 129 -3.61 -2.40 12.79
N VAL A 130 -3.61 -1.17 12.28
CA VAL A 130 -4.00 0.01 13.07
C VAL A 130 -5.47 -0.07 13.49
N GLY A 131 -6.34 -0.55 12.61
CA GLY A 131 -7.78 -0.72 12.86
C GLY A 131 -8.13 -1.76 13.92
N LEU A 132 -7.19 -2.63 14.32
CA LEU A 132 -7.37 -3.57 15.42
C LEU A 132 -7.26 -2.92 16.81
N VAL A 133 -6.79 -1.68 16.90
CA VAL A 133 -6.72 -0.96 18.18
C VAL A 133 -8.13 -0.53 18.62
N ASP A 134 -8.45 -0.75 19.88
CA ASP A 134 -9.80 -0.61 20.43
C ASP A 134 -10.44 0.76 20.22
N PHE A 135 -9.67 1.84 20.27
CA PHE A 135 -10.15 3.20 20.09
C PHE A 135 -10.25 3.67 18.63
N VAL A 136 -9.79 2.87 17.66
CA VAL A 136 -9.83 3.21 16.23
C VAL A 136 -11.17 2.77 15.64
N GLU A 137 -11.90 3.69 15.02
CA GLU A 137 -13.14 3.41 14.28
C GLU A 137 -12.85 3.13 12.81
N GLU A 138 -12.12 4.03 12.16
CA GLU A 138 -11.72 3.93 10.76
C GLU A 138 -10.28 4.43 10.60
N VAL A 139 -9.56 3.88 9.62
CA VAL A 139 -8.19 4.28 9.32
C VAL A 139 -7.92 4.25 7.82
N ASN A 140 -7.24 5.29 7.34
CA ASN A 140 -6.73 5.41 5.98
C ASN A 140 -5.24 5.67 6.00
N VAL A 141 -4.46 4.81 5.35
CA VAL A 141 -3.00 4.94 5.27
C VAL A 141 -2.58 5.42 3.90
N TYR A 142 -1.62 6.33 3.85
CA TYR A 142 -1.06 6.87 2.63
C TYR A 142 0.40 7.32 2.84
N GLY A 143 1.15 7.42 1.75
CA GLY A 143 2.52 7.91 1.78
C GLY A 143 2.56 9.41 1.51
N VAL A 144 3.31 10.17 2.31
CA VAL A 144 3.56 11.60 2.09
C VAL A 144 5.03 11.85 1.74
N PRO A 145 5.33 12.77 0.81
CA PRO A 145 6.71 13.13 0.49
C PRO A 145 7.35 13.87 1.67
N VAL A 146 8.64 13.60 1.93
CA VAL A 146 9.44 14.38 2.88
C VAL A 146 10.65 14.96 2.14
N PRO A 147 10.89 16.28 2.22
CA PRO A 147 12.04 16.89 1.58
C PRO A 147 13.37 16.21 1.95
N GLY A 148 14.13 15.80 0.94
CA GLY A 148 15.44 15.18 1.12
C GLY A 148 15.44 13.70 1.47
N HIS A 149 14.29 13.02 1.42
CA HIS A 149 14.19 11.57 1.49
C HIS A 149 13.66 10.99 0.17
N GLU A 150 14.21 9.85 -0.25
CA GLU A 150 13.65 9.09 -1.37
C GLU A 150 12.41 8.31 -0.93
N GLY A 151 11.42 8.24 -1.82
CA GLY A 151 10.13 7.62 -1.56
C GLY A 151 9.18 8.51 -0.76
N ARG A 152 8.24 7.88 -0.05
CA ARG A 152 7.20 8.51 0.75
C ARG A 152 7.16 7.85 2.12
N ILE A 153 6.99 8.64 3.17
CA ILE A 153 6.87 8.11 4.54
C ILE A 153 5.40 7.86 4.88
N GLY A 154 5.15 6.85 5.72
CA GLY A 154 3.79 6.47 6.08
C GLY A 154 3.09 7.49 6.96
N MET A 155 1.86 7.82 6.58
CA MET A 155 0.91 8.62 7.34
C MET A 155 -0.41 7.87 7.48
N ALA A 156 -1.06 7.98 8.63
CA ALA A 156 -2.40 7.42 8.86
C ALA A 156 -3.39 8.51 9.30
N SER A 157 -4.49 8.63 8.56
CA SER A 157 -5.69 9.33 9.03
C SER A 157 -6.53 8.35 9.85
N ILE A 158 -6.91 8.74 11.05
CA ILE A 158 -7.64 7.90 12.01
C ILE A 158 -8.90 8.64 12.46
N LYS A 159 -10.03 7.96 12.37
CA LYS A 159 -11.26 8.35 13.06
C LYS A 159 -11.33 7.59 14.39
N MET A 160 -11.53 8.31 15.47
CA MET A 160 -11.65 7.75 16.82
C MET A 160 -13.08 7.28 17.07
N LYS A 161 -13.24 6.18 17.79
CA LYS A 161 -14.57 5.79 18.30
C LYS A 161 -15.09 6.80 19.30
N GLU A 162 -16.41 6.99 19.32
CA GLU A 162 -17.06 7.82 20.32
C GLU A 162 -16.71 7.38 21.75
N ASN A 163 -16.47 8.34 22.64
CA ASN A 163 -16.11 8.13 24.05
C ASN A 163 -14.77 7.44 24.32
N TYR A 164 -13.89 7.34 23.31
CA TYR A 164 -12.50 6.95 23.50
C TYR A 164 -11.56 8.15 23.41
N GLU A 165 -10.48 8.10 24.19
CA GLU A 165 -9.37 9.06 24.09
C GLU A 165 -8.20 8.44 23.33
N PHE A 166 -7.46 9.29 22.61
CA PHE A 166 -6.29 8.84 21.87
C PHE A 166 -5.15 8.46 22.83
N ASN A 167 -4.64 7.24 22.70
CA ASN A 167 -3.50 6.75 23.48
C ASN A 167 -2.32 6.41 22.56
N GLY A 168 -1.41 7.38 22.41
CA GLY A 168 -0.23 7.25 21.56
C GLY A 168 0.69 6.09 21.94
N LYS A 169 0.88 5.82 23.24
CA LYS A 169 1.74 4.73 23.72
C LYS A 169 1.16 3.36 23.36
N LYS A 170 -0.16 3.19 23.50
CA LYS A 170 -0.86 1.96 23.15
C LYS A 170 -0.79 1.68 21.66
N LEU A 171 -1.03 2.69 20.83
CA LEU A 171 -0.92 2.55 19.37
C LEU A 171 0.52 2.23 18.96
N PHE A 172 1.52 2.95 19.50
CA PHE A 172 2.94 2.70 19.24
C PHE A 172 3.33 1.25 19.55
N GLN A 173 2.93 0.75 20.71
CA GLN A 173 3.25 -0.62 21.13
C GLN A 173 2.61 -1.64 20.18
N HIS A 174 1.33 -1.48 19.87
CA HIS A 174 0.57 -2.37 18.99
C HIS A 174 1.20 -2.45 17.59
N ILE A 175 1.43 -1.31 16.93
CA ILE A 175 2.03 -1.32 15.60
C ILE A 175 3.48 -1.80 15.63
N SER A 176 4.22 -1.58 16.72
CA SER A 176 5.61 -2.03 16.82
C SER A 176 5.74 -3.54 16.96
N GLU A 177 4.71 -4.19 17.49
CA GLU A 177 4.62 -5.64 17.63
C GLU A 177 4.30 -6.32 16.29
N TYR A 178 3.40 -5.74 15.49
CA TYR A 178 2.88 -6.38 14.28
C TYR A 178 3.47 -5.86 12.96
N LEU A 179 4.02 -4.64 12.93
CA LEU A 179 4.58 -4.05 11.71
C LEU A 179 6.11 -3.89 11.79
N PRO A 180 6.83 -4.15 10.68
CA PRO A 180 8.24 -3.80 10.57
C PRO A 180 8.45 -2.27 10.63
N SER A 181 9.64 -1.84 11.04
CA SER A 181 9.92 -0.41 11.29
C SER A 181 9.67 0.51 10.09
N TYR A 182 9.84 0.02 8.86
CA TYR A 182 9.66 0.82 7.64
C TYR A 182 8.19 1.04 7.26
N SER A 183 7.26 0.21 7.71
CA SER A 183 5.83 0.34 7.36
C SER A 183 5.00 1.06 8.43
N ARG A 184 5.58 1.31 9.61
CA ARG A 184 4.91 2.03 10.70
C ARG A 184 4.63 3.48 10.29
N PRO A 185 3.38 3.97 10.40
CA PRO A 185 3.06 5.37 10.13
C PRO A 185 3.82 6.29 11.07
N ARG A 186 4.66 7.19 10.54
CA ARG A 186 5.38 8.17 11.36
C ARG A 186 4.55 9.39 11.69
N PHE A 187 3.54 9.68 10.87
CA PHE A 187 2.60 10.76 11.11
C PHE A 187 1.20 10.20 11.27
N LEU A 188 0.45 10.75 12.23
CA LEU A 188 -0.98 10.48 12.39
C LEU A 188 -1.76 11.77 12.27
N ARG A 189 -2.97 11.65 11.74
CA ARG A 189 -3.96 12.73 11.68
C ARG A 189 -5.27 12.20 12.25
N ILE A 190 -5.73 12.79 13.35
CA ILE A 190 -6.99 12.41 13.97
C ILE A 190 -8.09 13.31 13.40
N GLN A 191 -9.11 12.71 12.78
CA GLN A 191 -10.20 13.42 12.10
C GLN A 191 -11.56 12.97 12.66
N ASP A 192 -12.50 13.92 12.78
CA ASP A 192 -13.88 13.61 13.20
C ASP A 192 -14.64 12.85 12.11
N THR A 193 -14.38 13.18 10.84
CA THR A 193 -14.98 12.50 9.70
C THR A 193 -13.95 12.20 8.62
N ILE A 194 -13.88 10.92 8.27
CA ILE A 194 -13.26 10.48 7.04
C ILE A 194 -14.35 10.61 5.95
N GLU A 195 -14.52 11.79 5.36
CA GLU A 195 -15.42 11.93 4.21
C GLU A 195 -15.07 10.93 3.10
N ILE A 196 -16.04 10.09 2.78
CA ILE A 196 -16.02 9.18 1.66
C ILE A 196 -16.73 9.90 0.52
N THR A 197 -16.03 10.72 -0.26
CA THR A 197 -16.61 11.21 -1.52
C THR A 197 -16.54 10.09 -2.57
N GLY A 198 -17.51 10.04 -3.49
CA GLY A 198 -17.79 8.92 -4.41
C GLY A 198 -16.66 8.45 -5.34
N THR A 199 -15.46 9.03 -5.21
CA THR A 199 -14.26 8.67 -5.95
C THR A 199 -13.00 8.70 -5.08
N PHE A 200 -13.05 8.29 -3.78
CA PHE A 200 -11.95 8.03 -2.81
C PHE A 200 -10.50 8.41 -3.20
N LYS A 201 -10.02 7.99 -4.38
CA LYS A 201 -8.85 8.50 -5.11
C LYS A 201 -8.65 10.03 -5.05
N HIS A 202 -9.67 10.85 -5.29
CA HIS A 202 -9.47 12.32 -5.29
C HIS A 202 -9.07 12.85 -3.90
N ARG A 203 -9.64 12.28 -2.83
CA ARG A 203 -9.39 12.76 -1.47
C ARG A 203 -8.05 12.27 -0.91
N LYS A 204 -7.63 11.04 -1.26
CA LYS A 204 -6.28 10.54 -0.93
C LYS A 204 -5.21 11.45 -1.51
N VAL A 205 -5.39 11.94 -2.75
CA VAL A 205 -4.47 12.90 -3.38
C VAL A 205 -4.39 14.20 -2.57
N THR A 206 -5.53 14.79 -2.17
CA THR A 206 -5.54 16.01 -1.35
C THR A 206 -4.85 15.80 0.00
N LEU A 207 -5.14 14.70 0.71
CA LEU A 207 -4.49 14.36 1.98
C LEU A 207 -2.97 14.20 1.82
N MET A 208 -2.52 13.62 0.70
CA MET A 208 -1.11 13.47 0.39
C MET A 208 -0.41 14.80 0.08
N GLU A 209 -1.12 15.74 -0.56
CA GLU A 209 -0.63 17.09 -0.86
C GLU A 209 -0.53 17.96 0.40
N GLU A 210 -1.50 17.85 1.31
CA GLU A 210 -1.47 18.54 2.62
C GLU A 210 -0.31 18.05 3.50
N GLY A 211 0.08 16.77 3.35
CA GLY A 211 1.25 16.20 4.01
C GLY A 211 1.09 16.16 5.54
N PHE A 212 2.09 16.66 6.25
CA PHE A 212 2.18 16.63 7.71
C PHE A 212 2.46 18.01 8.33
N ASN A 213 2.17 19.10 7.61
CA ASN A 213 2.44 20.45 8.08
C ASN A 213 1.37 20.92 9.10
N PRO A 214 1.73 21.16 10.38
CA PRO A 214 0.78 21.57 11.41
C PRO A 214 0.20 22.97 11.21
N SER A 215 0.85 23.85 10.43
CA SER A 215 0.32 25.20 10.13
C SER A 215 -0.73 25.18 9.01
N VAL A 216 -0.80 24.10 8.22
CA VAL A 216 -1.76 23.92 7.11
C VAL A 216 -2.95 23.05 7.55
N ILE A 217 -2.68 22.01 8.32
CA ILE A 217 -3.67 21.01 8.73
C ILE A 217 -4.34 21.45 10.04
N LYS A 218 -5.66 21.57 10.03
CA LYS A 218 -6.46 21.95 11.21
C LYS A 218 -6.71 20.79 12.18
N ASP A 219 -6.63 19.57 11.66
CA ASP A 219 -6.84 18.35 12.42
C ASP A 219 -5.68 18.09 13.37
N THR A 220 -5.95 17.33 14.46
CA THR A 220 -4.89 17.00 15.41
C THR A 220 -3.85 16.10 14.75
N LEU A 221 -2.61 16.54 14.71
CA LEU A 221 -1.49 15.79 14.16
C LEU A 221 -0.63 15.21 15.28
N TYR A 222 -0.11 13.99 15.05
CA TYR A 222 0.88 13.36 15.92
C TYR A 222 2.09 12.88 15.12
N PHE A 223 3.24 12.88 15.79
CA PHE A 223 4.50 12.35 15.31
C PHE A 223 4.92 11.14 16.16
N MET A 224 5.46 10.11 15.52
CA MET A 224 5.96 8.91 16.20
C MET A 224 7.36 9.16 16.77
N ASP A 225 7.46 9.22 18.10
CA ASP A 225 8.73 9.35 18.80
C ASP A 225 9.24 7.96 19.21
N ASP A 226 10.30 7.50 18.54
CA ASP A 226 10.92 6.21 18.84
C ASP A 226 11.67 6.19 20.17
N ALA A 227 12.15 7.34 20.67
CA ALA A 227 12.87 7.43 21.93
C ALA A 227 11.90 7.29 23.11
N GLU A 228 10.79 8.04 23.06
CA GLU A 228 9.74 8.02 24.08
C GLU A 228 8.74 6.85 23.88
N LYS A 229 8.84 6.13 22.76
CA LYS A 229 7.99 4.98 22.40
C LYS A 229 6.50 5.33 22.44
N THR A 230 6.15 6.47 21.86
CA THR A 230 4.77 7.00 21.85
C THR A 230 4.54 7.87 20.63
N TYR A 231 3.29 8.25 20.41
CA TYR A 231 2.94 9.35 19.52
C TYR A 231 2.81 10.65 20.33
N VAL A 232 3.55 11.68 19.94
CA VAL A 232 3.53 13.02 20.53
C VAL A 232 2.84 14.01 19.60
N PRO A 233 2.20 15.09 20.11
CA PRO A 233 1.61 16.10 19.25
C PRO A 233 2.64 16.67 18.26
N MET A 234 2.25 16.82 16.99
CA MET A 234 3.09 17.45 15.97
C MET A 234 3.14 18.95 16.22
N THR A 235 4.32 19.46 16.57
CA THR A 235 4.57 20.90 16.75
C THR A 235 5.29 21.49 15.54
N GLU A 236 5.26 22.82 15.40
CA GLU A 236 6.06 23.50 14.38
C GLU A 236 7.56 23.24 14.55
N ASP A 237 8.05 23.09 15.78
CA ASP A 237 9.45 22.75 16.05
C ASP A 237 9.83 21.37 15.51
N ILE A 238 8.98 20.35 15.71
CA ILE A 238 9.19 19.00 15.16
C ILE A 238 9.14 19.06 13.63
N TYR A 239 8.16 19.78 13.07
CA TYR A 239 8.04 19.96 11.63
C TYR A 239 9.30 20.62 11.04
N ASN A 240 9.74 21.75 11.59
CA ASN A 240 10.95 22.45 11.14
C ASN A 240 12.19 21.57 11.29
N ALA A 241 12.32 20.83 12.39
CA ALA A 241 13.44 19.91 12.59
C ALA A 241 13.49 18.78 11.53
N ILE A 242 12.33 18.30 11.08
CA ILE A 242 12.23 17.34 9.97
C ILE A 242 12.63 18.00 8.64
N ILE A 243 12.09 19.18 8.34
CA ILE A 243 12.36 19.91 7.09
C ILE A 243 13.83 20.30 6.98
N ASP A 244 14.43 20.74 8.09
CA ASP A 244 15.85 21.11 8.20
C ASP A 244 16.78 19.89 8.35
N LYS A 245 16.22 18.67 8.38
CA LYS A 245 16.94 17.39 8.51
C LYS A 245 17.77 17.26 9.79
N THR A 246 17.41 17.99 10.83
CA THR A 246 18.03 17.88 12.15
C THR A 246 17.43 16.72 12.94
N LEU A 247 16.18 16.36 12.65
CA LEU A 247 15.51 15.16 13.15
C LEU A 247 15.55 14.04 12.10
N LYS A 248 16.04 12.85 12.51
CA LYS A 248 16.12 11.68 11.62
C LYS A 248 14.81 10.90 11.61
N LEU A 249 14.36 10.55 10.41
CA LEU A 249 13.20 9.68 10.12
C LEU A 249 13.65 8.29 9.68
#